data_AF-A0A1F3VM25-F1
#
_entry.id   AF-A0A1F3VM25-F1
#
_cell.length_a   1.000
_cell.length_b   1.000
_cell.length_c   1.000
_cell.angle_alpha   90.00
_cell.angle_beta   90.00
_cell.angle_gamma   90.00
#
_symmetry.space_group_name_H-M   'P 1'
#
loop_
_entity.id
_entity.type
_entity.pdbx_description
1 polymer ?
#
loop_
_entity_poly.entity_id
_entity_poly.type
_entity_poly.pdbx_seq_one_letter_code
_entity_poly.pdbx_strand_id
1 'polypeptide(L)'
;MLKGSLTEINLLKAFTSKSQARNRYSFFAKVAKEEGHPIIEQVFEQTAEYERILAKRFFKLLPGGNLAITEIFSAGYIGNTIENLNLSVQEEKNDWEKFYPAYAMTAKAEGLDTISQIFDAMIEADKYHYERFVMIRRRLQKGEFYKRSKKVRWRCRKCGYIHLGVQAPQVCLACVHPQGYFDVVDEAAIL
;
A
#
# COMPACT_ATOMS: atom_id res chain seq x y z
N MET A 1 -8.34 -30.98 3.99
CA MET A 1 -9.25 -30.43 5.02
C MET A 1 -8.59 -29.17 5.57
N LEU A 2 -9.32 -28.06 5.75
CA LEU A 2 -8.69 -26.80 6.20
C LEU A 2 -8.34 -26.81 7.69
N LYS A 3 -9.23 -27.27 8.57
CA LYS A 3 -8.97 -27.29 10.01
C LYS A 3 -7.80 -28.21 10.36
N GLY A 4 -6.85 -27.71 11.13
CA GLY A 4 -5.61 -28.40 11.51
C GLY A 4 -4.52 -28.40 10.42
N SER A 5 -4.73 -27.70 9.30
CA SER A 5 -3.75 -27.62 8.20
C SER A 5 -2.75 -26.49 8.39
N LEU A 6 -1.64 -26.54 7.65
CA LEU A 6 -0.71 -25.42 7.57
C LEU A 6 -1.35 -24.20 6.87
N THR A 7 -2.28 -24.44 5.94
CA THR A 7 -3.03 -23.35 5.30
C THR A 7 -3.92 -22.58 6.27
N GLU A 8 -4.50 -23.23 7.28
CA GLU A 8 -5.26 -22.54 8.33
C GLU A 8 -4.35 -21.60 9.14
N ILE A 9 -3.15 -22.08 9.49
CA ILE A 9 -2.12 -21.28 10.17
C ILE A 9 -1.70 -20.09 9.30
N ASN A 10 -1.44 -20.32 8.01
CA ASN A 10 -1.05 -19.29 7.06
C ASN A 10 -2.14 -18.24 6.85
N LEU A 11 -3.41 -18.65 6.80
CA LEU A 11 -4.54 -17.73 6.73
C LEU A 11 -4.63 -16.84 7.98
N LEU A 12 -4.42 -17.41 9.17
CA LEU A 12 -4.43 -16.64 10.40
C LEU A 12 -3.23 -15.67 10.46
N LYS A 13 -2.03 -16.12 10.08
CA LYS A 13 -0.84 -15.25 9.94
C LYS A 13 -1.08 -14.10 8.97
N ALA A 14 -1.63 -14.37 7.78
CA ALA A 14 -1.94 -13.36 6.78
C ALA A 14 -3.00 -12.36 7.29
N PHE A 15 -4.06 -12.85 7.96
CA PHE A 15 -5.05 -11.99 8.61
C PHE A 15 -4.42 -11.07 9.67
N THR A 16 -3.57 -11.62 10.54
CA THR A 16 -2.89 -10.83 11.58
C THR A 16 -1.93 -9.80 10.96
N SER A 17 -1.18 -10.17 9.91
CA SER A 17 -0.29 -9.26 9.19
C SER A 17 -1.07 -8.09 8.59
N LYS A 18 -2.10 -8.38 7.78
CA LYS A 18 -2.90 -7.36 7.07
C LYS A 18 -3.71 -6.47 8.01
N SER A 19 -4.13 -7.00 9.16
CA SER A 19 -4.75 -6.20 10.21
C SER A 19 -3.80 -5.17 10.81
N GLN A 20 -2.52 -5.52 10.99
CA GLN A 20 -1.50 -4.59 11.46
C GLN A 20 -1.07 -3.61 10.37
N ALA A 21 -0.90 -4.08 9.12
CA ALA A 21 -0.55 -3.27 7.95
C ALA A 21 -1.56 -2.13 7.74
N ARG A 22 -2.86 -2.46 7.77
CA ARG A 22 -3.95 -1.47 7.73
C ARG A 22 -3.75 -0.33 8.74
N ASN A 23 -3.44 -0.69 9.99
CA ASN A 23 -3.26 0.29 11.05
C ASN A 23 -2.01 1.15 10.79
N ARG A 24 -0.87 0.53 10.46
CA ARG A 24 0.37 1.24 10.11
C ARG A 24 0.13 2.24 8.98
N TYR A 25 -0.46 1.82 7.86
CA TYR A 25 -0.75 2.69 6.74
C TYR A 25 -1.71 3.83 7.12
N SER A 26 -2.71 3.56 7.96
CA SER A 26 -3.59 4.62 8.47
C SER A 26 -2.85 5.65 9.34
N PHE A 27 -1.81 5.23 10.08
CA PHE A 27 -0.96 6.14 10.86
C PHE A 27 -0.04 6.94 9.95
N PHE A 28 0.59 6.28 8.98
CA PHE A 28 1.50 6.90 8.01
C PHE A 28 0.79 7.92 7.11
N ALA A 29 -0.49 7.68 6.78
CA ALA A 29 -1.33 8.63 6.06
C ALA A 29 -1.45 9.98 6.79
N LYS A 30 -1.65 9.95 8.12
CA LYS A 30 -1.76 11.16 8.93
C LYS A 30 -0.46 11.95 8.93
N VAL A 31 0.67 11.27 9.12
CA VAL A 31 2.00 11.91 9.04
C VAL A 31 2.21 12.54 7.67
N ALA A 32 1.90 11.82 6.58
CA ALA A 32 2.03 12.36 5.23
C ALA A 32 1.21 13.64 5.02
N LYS A 33 -0.01 13.68 5.56
CA LYS A 33 -0.83 14.90 5.52
C LYS A 33 -0.20 16.05 6.30
N GLU A 34 0.23 15.81 7.52
CA GLU A 34 0.85 16.79 8.41
C GLU A 34 2.14 17.38 7.80
N GLU A 35 2.89 16.57 7.07
CA GLU A 35 4.09 16.98 6.32
C GLU A 35 3.78 17.65 4.97
N GLY A 36 2.50 17.91 4.66
CA GLY A 36 2.11 18.61 3.43
C GLY A 36 2.08 17.72 2.18
N HIS A 37 1.89 16.42 2.35
CA HIS A 37 1.78 15.42 1.27
C HIS A 37 0.40 14.74 1.22
N PRO A 38 -0.71 15.47 0.99
CA PRO A 38 -2.06 14.90 0.92
C PRO A 38 -2.24 13.88 -0.23
N ILE A 39 -1.41 13.91 -1.28
CA ILE A 39 -1.40 12.84 -2.29
C ILE A 39 -0.85 11.53 -1.71
N ILE A 40 0.16 11.63 -0.85
CA ILE A 40 0.77 10.45 -0.22
C ILE A 40 -0.13 9.93 0.90
N GLU A 41 -0.83 10.83 1.62
CA GLU A 41 -1.95 10.47 2.51
C GLU A 41 -2.95 9.57 1.78
N GLN A 42 -3.47 10.01 0.64
CA GLN A 42 -4.44 9.22 -0.15
C GLN A 42 -3.89 7.87 -0.58
N VAL A 43 -2.60 7.80 -0.94
CA VAL A 43 -1.95 6.53 -1.31
C VAL A 43 -1.94 5.57 -0.11
N PHE A 44 -1.54 6.04 1.07
CA PHE A 44 -1.56 5.22 2.28
C PHE A 44 -2.97 4.82 2.69
N GLU A 45 -3.96 5.71 2.62
CA GLU A 45 -5.36 5.40 2.92
C GLU A 45 -5.92 4.34 1.96
N GLN A 46 -5.63 4.45 0.67
CA GLN A 46 -6.03 3.45 -0.32
C GLN A 46 -5.39 2.09 -0.05
N THR A 47 -4.08 2.05 0.26
CA THR A 47 -3.43 0.79 0.64
C THR A 47 -4.05 0.24 1.92
N ALA A 48 -4.28 1.06 2.95
CA ALA A 48 -4.91 0.62 4.20
C ALA A 48 -6.30 -0.01 3.97
N GLU A 49 -7.10 0.57 3.08
CA GLU A 49 -8.41 0.02 2.72
C GLU A 49 -8.28 -1.31 1.96
N TYR A 50 -7.31 -1.43 1.07
CA TYR A 50 -6.99 -2.70 0.43
C TYR A 50 -6.60 -3.78 1.47
N GLU A 51 -5.74 -3.46 2.44
CA GLU A 51 -5.36 -4.41 3.50
C GLU A 51 -6.54 -4.82 4.37
N ARG A 52 -7.48 -3.90 4.62
CA ARG A 52 -8.74 -4.20 5.29
C ARG A 52 -9.58 -5.22 4.51
N ILE A 53 -9.64 -5.09 3.18
CA ILE A 53 -10.36 -6.01 2.30
C ILE A 53 -9.72 -7.39 2.32
N LEU A 54 -8.38 -7.47 2.24
CA LEU A 54 -7.66 -8.74 2.32
C LEU A 54 -7.86 -9.41 3.69
N ALA A 55 -7.69 -8.68 4.79
CA ALA A 55 -7.90 -9.19 6.13
C ALA A 55 -9.33 -9.75 6.28
N LYS A 56 -10.34 -9.03 5.79
CA LYS A 56 -11.73 -9.52 5.78
C LYS A 56 -11.88 -10.80 4.97
N ARG A 57 -11.19 -10.93 3.83
CA ARG A 57 -11.23 -12.13 2.98
C ARG A 57 -10.61 -13.33 3.70
N PHE A 58 -9.42 -13.18 4.29
CA PHE A 58 -8.77 -14.27 5.03
C PHE A 58 -9.57 -14.70 6.25
N PHE A 59 -10.09 -13.74 7.02
CA PHE A 59 -10.90 -14.05 8.20
C PHE A 59 -12.15 -14.86 7.88
N LYS A 60 -12.79 -14.60 6.73
CA LYS A 60 -13.95 -15.38 6.25
C LYS A 60 -13.62 -16.81 5.83
N LEU A 61 -12.37 -17.12 5.51
CA LEU A 61 -11.95 -18.46 5.11
C LEU A 61 -11.68 -19.35 6.32
N LEU A 62 -11.42 -18.78 7.50
CA LEU A 62 -11.11 -19.54 8.70
C LEU A 62 -12.35 -20.32 9.21
N PRO A 63 -12.18 -21.57 9.67
CA PRO A 63 -13.30 -22.41 10.13
C PRO A 63 -13.82 -22.06 11.53
N GLY A 64 -13.19 -21.09 12.21
CA GLY A 64 -13.53 -20.66 13.57
C GLY A 64 -12.89 -21.49 14.68
N GLY A 65 -12.96 -20.97 15.91
CA GLY A 65 -12.28 -21.52 17.08
C GLY A 65 -11.00 -20.76 17.44
N ASN A 66 -10.22 -21.32 18.36
CA ASN A 66 -8.95 -20.74 18.79
C ASN A 66 -7.80 -21.47 18.11
N LEU A 67 -6.88 -20.72 17.51
CA LEU A 67 -5.68 -21.24 16.89
C LEU A 67 -4.49 -20.39 17.35
N ALA A 68 -3.47 -21.04 17.89
CA ALA A 68 -2.22 -20.38 18.25
C ALA A 68 -1.35 -20.23 17.00
N ILE A 69 -0.74 -19.05 16.83
CA ILE A 69 0.28 -18.80 15.80
C ILE A 69 1.55 -18.27 16.44
N THR A 70 2.68 -18.54 15.80
CA THR A 70 3.96 -17.88 16.08
C THR A 70 4.42 -17.19 14.81
N GLU A 71 4.60 -15.87 14.89
CA GLU A 71 5.05 -15.05 13.77
C GLU A 71 5.80 -13.81 14.28
N ILE A 72 6.71 -13.29 13.46
CA ILE A 72 7.48 -12.08 13.74
C ILE A 72 6.84 -10.92 12.99
N PHE A 73 6.53 -9.85 13.71
CA PHE A 73 5.99 -8.62 13.13
C PHE A 73 6.92 -7.44 13.41
N SER A 74 6.83 -6.41 12.57
CA SER A 74 7.50 -5.13 12.82
C SER A 74 7.00 -4.51 14.11
N ALA A 75 7.93 -4.24 15.04
CA ALA A 75 7.68 -3.55 16.30
C ALA A 75 7.76 -2.01 16.15
N GLY A 76 7.10 -1.46 15.14
CA GLY A 76 7.12 -0.02 14.86
C GLY A 76 8.41 0.45 14.18
N TYR A 77 8.64 1.76 14.01
CA TYR A 77 8.03 2.96 14.61
C TYR A 77 7.19 3.77 13.61
N ILE A 78 6.53 4.85 14.07
CA ILE A 78 5.97 5.88 13.18
C ILE A 78 7.03 6.97 13.03
N GLY A 79 7.63 7.08 11.84
CA GLY A 79 8.63 8.09 11.51
C GLY A 79 8.06 9.20 10.64
N ASN A 80 8.94 9.93 9.96
CA ASN A 80 8.54 10.88 8.90
C ASN A 80 8.04 10.14 7.63
N THR A 81 7.49 10.86 6.66
CA THR A 81 6.92 10.24 5.44
C THR A 81 7.92 9.35 4.69
N ILE A 82 9.20 9.76 4.60
CA ILE A 82 10.22 8.97 3.89
C ILE A 82 10.54 7.67 4.64
N GLU A 83 10.65 7.73 5.96
CA GLU A 83 10.84 6.55 6.82
C GLU A 83 9.64 5.60 6.75
N ASN A 84 8.42 6.14 6.81
CA ASN A 84 7.20 5.35 6.71
C ASN A 84 7.08 4.67 5.34
N LEU A 85 7.45 5.36 4.25
CA LEU A 85 7.54 4.74 2.93
C LEU A 85 8.62 3.66 2.87
N ASN A 86 9.76 3.83 3.55
CA ASN A 86 10.79 2.80 3.64
C ASN A 86 10.27 1.52 4.31
N LEU A 87 9.57 1.66 5.43
CA LEU A 87 8.96 0.54 6.14
C LEU A 87 7.93 -0.17 5.26
N SER A 88 7.07 0.60 4.58
CA SER A 88 6.04 0.08 3.68
C SER A 88 6.65 -0.69 2.49
N VAL A 89 7.74 -0.18 1.90
CA VAL A 89 8.48 -0.87 0.83
C VAL A 89 9.02 -2.23 1.30
N GLN A 90 9.51 -2.32 2.53
CA GLN A 90 10.06 -3.58 3.06
C GLN A 90 8.95 -4.59 3.35
N GLU A 91 7.83 -4.11 3.89
CA GLU A 91 6.67 -4.93 4.20
C GLU A 91 6.04 -5.54 2.94
N GLU A 92 5.65 -4.70 1.97
CA GLU A 92 5.07 -5.16 0.71
C GLU A 92 6.01 -6.12 -0.02
N LYS A 93 7.33 -5.85 0.00
CA LYS A 93 8.33 -6.72 -0.62
C LYS A 93 8.31 -8.14 -0.03
N ASN A 94 8.28 -8.27 1.29
CA ASN A 94 8.25 -9.58 1.91
C ASN A 94 6.93 -10.32 1.59
N ASP A 95 5.81 -9.61 1.54
CA ASP A 95 4.51 -10.17 1.21
C ASP A 95 4.49 -10.79 -0.19
N TRP A 96 4.83 -10.03 -1.24
CA TRP A 96 4.75 -10.53 -2.61
C TRP A 96 5.91 -11.46 -3.01
N GLU A 97 7.12 -11.25 -2.48
CA GLU A 97 8.30 -12.03 -2.89
C GLU A 97 8.44 -13.35 -2.12
N LYS A 98 7.93 -13.42 -0.88
CA LYS A 98 8.19 -14.55 0.03
C LYS A 98 6.91 -15.18 0.57
N PHE A 99 6.10 -14.40 1.28
CA PHE A 99 5.03 -14.98 2.09
C PHE A 99 3.89 -15.54 1.23
N TYR A 100 3.33 -14.74 0.32
CA TYR A 100 2.21 -15.20 -0.50
C TYR A 100 2.56 -16.35 -1.46
N PRO A 101 3.71 -16.35 -2.15
CA PRO A 101 4.16 -17.51 -2.90
C PRO A 101 4.24 -18.78 -2.03
N ALA A 102 4.80 -18.68 -0.83
CA ALA A 102 4.91 -19.82 0.09
C ALA A 102 3.54 -20.31 0.59
N TYR A 103 2.64 -19.39 0.90
CA TYR A 103 1.28 -19.70 1.35
C TYR A 103 0.44 -20.33 0.25
N ALA A 104 0.56 -19.84 -0.99
CA ALA A 104 -0.09 -20.41 -2.15
C ALA A 104 0.40 -21.85 -2.41
N MET A 105 1.71 -22.07 -2.44
CA MET A 105 2.29 -23.41 -2.59
C MET A 105 1.82 -24.38 -1.50
N THR A 106 1.75 -23.93 -0.25
CA THR A 106 1.25 -24.74 0.88
C THR A 106 -0.20 -25.14 0.67
N ALA A 107 -1.06 -24.16 0.34
CA ALA A 107 -2.47 -24.43 0.07
C ALA A 107 -2.66 -25.37 -1.12
N LYS A 108 -1.86 -25.22 -2.17
CA LYS A 108 -1.88 -26.11 -3.33
C LYS A 108 -1.51 -27.54 -2.96
N ALA A 109 -0.44 -27.72 -2.17
CA ALA A 109 0.02 -29.02 -1.71
C ALA A 109 -1.02 -29.73 -0.81
N GLU A 110 -1.80 -28.97 -0.04
CA GLU A 110 -2.87 -29.49 0.82
C GLU A 110 -4.22 -29.68 0.08
N GLY A 111 -4.26 -29.47 -1.24
CA GLY A 111 -5.46 -29.62 -2.08
C GLY A 111 -6.50 -28.50 -1.88
N LEU A 112 -6.08 -27.35 -1.37
CA LEU A 112 -6.92 -26.18 -1.10
C LEU A 112 -6.79 -25.15 -2.24
N ASP A 113 -7.11 -25.59 -3.46
CA ASP A 113 -6.89 -24.84 -4.71
C ASP A 113 -7.46 -23.42 -4.70
N THR A 114 -8.67 -23.24 -4.17
CA THR A 114 -9.30 -21.92 -4.05
C THR A 114 -8.48 -20.98 -3.17
N ILE A 115 -7.89 -21.48 -2.08
CA ILE A 115 -7.08 -20.65 -1.17
C ILE A 115 -5.72 -20.34 -1.81
N SER A 116 -5.12 -21.30 -2.54
CA SER A 116 -3.92 -21.06 -3.33
C SER A 116 -4.12 -19.91 -4.31
N GLN A 117 -5.17 -19.97 -5.13
CA GLN A 117 -5.48 -18.94 -6.13
C GLN A 117 -5.74 -17.57 -5.48
N ILE A 118 -6.30 -17.55 -4.27
CA ILE A 118 -6.50 -16.31 -3.52
C ILE A 118 -5.16 -15.67 -3.15
N PHE A 119 -4.22 -16.45 -2.62
CA PHE A 119 -2.88 -15.96 -2.31
C PHE A 119 -2.12 -15.54 -3.58
N ASP A 120 -2.20 -16.32 -4.65
CA ASP A 120 -1.57 -16.00 -5.94
C ASP A 120 -2.06 -14.67 -6.51
N ALA A 121 -3.38 -14.44 -6.48
CA ALA A 121 -3.97 -13.21 -7.00
C ALA A 121 -3.53 -11.94 -6.25
N MET A 122 -3.05 -12.06 -5.02
CA MET A 122 -2.59 -10.93 -4.21
C MET A 122 -1.15 -10.52 -4.55
N ILE A 123 -0.34 -11.43 -5.10
CA ILE A 123 1.08 -11.18 -5.39
C ILE A 123 1.25 -9.95 -6.29
N GLU A 124 0.48 -9.86 -7.38
CA GLU A 124 0.58 -8.75 -8.31
C GLU A 124 0.08 -7.42 -7.72
N ALA A 125 -0.94 -7.46 -6.87
CA ALA A 125 -1.45 -6.27 -6.20
C ALA A 125 -0.47 -5.72 -5.15
N ASP A 126 0.15 -6.59 -4.36
CA ASP A 126 1.16 -6.20 -3.37
C ASP A 126 2.48 -5.76 -4.05
N LYS A 127 2.83 -6.38 -5.18
CA LYS A 127 3.92 -5.91 -6.04
C LYS A 127 3.64 -4.51 -6.59
N TYR A 128 2.41 -4.22 -7.01
CA TYR A 128 2.03 -2.87 -7.42
C TYR A 128 2.15 -1.86 -6.26
N HIS A 129 1.72 -2.21 -5.05
CA HIS A 129 1.91 -1.35 -3.87
C HIS A 129 3.38 -1.11 -3.57
N TYR A 130 4.21 -2.15 -3.62
CA TYR A 130 5.66 -2.06 -3.50
C TYR A 130 6.25 -1.07 -4.52
N GLU A 131 5.96 -1.24 -5.81
CA GLU A 131 6.47 -0.38 -6.88
C GLU A 131 6.03 1.08 -6.70
N ARG A 132 4.75 1.28 -6.31
CA ARG A 132 4.18 2.59 -6.01
C ARG A 132 4.92 3.27 -4.86
N PHE A 133 5.14 2.58 -3.74
CA PHE A 133 5.88 3.14 -2.60
C PHE A 133 7.36 3.40 -2.93
N VAL A 134 8.03 2.50 -3.66
CA VAL A 134 9.41 2.72 -4.14
C VAL A 134 9.50 3.98 -4.99
N MET A 135 8.58 4.16 -5.94
CA MET A 135 8.55 5.33 -6.81
C MET A 135 8.34 6.62 -6.01
N ILE A 136 7.34 6.65 -5.12
CA ILE A 136 7.02 7.83 -4.29
C ILE A 136 8.23 8.19 -3.42
N ARG A 137 8.78 7.21 -2.70
CA ARG A 137 9.96 7.40 -1.85
C ARG A 137 11.13 7.99 -2.63
N ARG A 138 11.48 7.37 -3.77
CA ARG A 138 12.60 7.80 -4.60
C ARG A 138 12.42 9.25 -5.06
N ARG A 139 11.20 9.60 -5.50
CA ARG A 139 10.89 10.96 -5.97
C ARG A 139 10.95 11.98 -4.83
N LEU A 140 10.47 11.65 -3.64
CA LEU A 140 10.59 12.53 -2.47
C LEU A 140 12.05 12.75 -2.08
N GLN A 141 12.84 11.68 -1.96
CA GLN A 141 14.25 11.76 -1.58
C GLN A 141 15.08 12.62 -2.55
N LYS A 142 14.72 12.62 -3.84
CA LYS A 142 15.40 13.43 -4.87
C LYS A 142 14.84 14.84 -5.03
N GLY A 143 13.80 15.23 -4.28
CA GLY A 143 13.09 16.50 -4.50
C GLY A 143 12.37 16.56 -5.85
N GLU A 144 12.12 15.41 -6.46
CA GLU A 144 11.48 15.26 -7.77
C GLU A 144 9.98 15.01 -7.66
N PHE A 145 9.38 14.90 -6.46
CA PHE A 145 7.97 14.55 -6.36
C PHE A 145 7.06 15.57 -7.06
N TYR A 146 7.29 16.86 -6.83
CA TYR A 146 6.59 17.99 -7.45
C TYR A 146 7.36 18.67 -8.59
N LYS A 147 8.40 18.02 -9.13
CA LYS A 147 9.23 18.53 -10.22
C LYS A 147 9.48 17.45 -11.29
N ARG A 148 9.62 17.84 -12.55
CA ARG A 148 10.00 16.98 -13.68
C ARG A 148 11.07 17.65 -14.52
N SER A 149 11.78 16.86 -15.32
CA SER A 149 12.82 17.37 -16.24
C SER A 149 12.22 18.09 -17.45
N LYS A 150 10.99 17.76 -17.83
CA LYS A 150 10.23 18.38 -18.93
C LYS A 150 8.91 18.93 -18.40
N LYS A 151 8.30 19.86 -19.15
CA LYS A 151 6.97 20.38 -18.81
C LYS A 151 5.95 19.23 -18.83
N VAL A 152 5.14 19.15 -17.78
CA VAL A 152 4.02 18.22 -17.67
C VAL A 152 2.78 18.97 -17.19
N ARG A 153 1.63 18.32 -17.28
CA ARG A 153 0.38 18.81 -16.70
C ARG A 153 0.30 18.40 -15.24
N TRP A 154 0.32 19.37 -14.35
CA TRP A 154 0.07 19.19 -12.92
C TRP A 154 -1.38 19.52 -12.62
N ARG A 155 -2.08 18.61 -11.92
CA ARG A 155 -3.48 18.81 -11.53
C ARG A 155 -3.57 19.01 -10.03
N CYS A 156 -4.26 20.06 -9.60
CA CYS A 156 -4.65 20.21 -8.19
C CYS A 156 -5.82 19.25 -7.88
N ARG A 157 -5.62 18.27 -7.00
CA ARG A 157 -6.63 17.29 -6.60
C ARG A 157 -7.75 17.86 -5.73
N LYS A 158 -7.67 19.14 -5.32
CA LYS A 158 -8.76 19.82 -4.61
C LYS A 158 -9.81 20.46 -5.52
N CYS A 159 -9.38 21.08 -6.62
CA CYS A 159 -10.27 21.88 -7.48
C CYS A 159 -10.18 21.54 -8.96
N GLY A 160 -9.27 20.66 -9.38
CA GLY A 160 -9.08 20.29 -10.78
C GLY A 160 -8.22 21.24 -11.61
N TYR A 161 -7.73 22.36 -11.05
CA TYR A 161 -6.85 23.31 -11.76
C TYR A 161 -5.64 22.60 -12.39
N ILE A 162 -5.39 22.90 -13.66
CA ILE A 162 -4.26 22.35 -14.43
C ILE A 162 -3.19 23.43 -14.61
N HIS A 163 -1.97 23.10 -14.18
CA HIS A 163 -0.77 23.90 -14.40
C HIS A 163 0.17 23.18 -15.38
N LEU A 164 0.58 23.85 -16.46
CA LEU A 164 1.60 23.34 -17.38
C LEU A 164 2.97 23.88 -17.01
N GLY A 165 3.87 23.03 -16.51
CA GLY A 165 5.17 23.47 -16.03
C GLY A 165 6.12 22.31 -15.68
N VAL A 166 7.38 22.64 -15.44
CA VAL A 166 8.38 21.67 -14.94
C VAL A 166 8.22 21.40 -13.44
N GLN A 167 7.44 22.21 -12.73
CA GLN A 167 7.21 22.11 -11.30
C GLN A 167 5.75 22.48 -10.99
N ALA A 168 5.12 21.81 -10.03
CA ALA A 168 3.83 22.25 -9.50
C ALA A 168 3.97 23.60 -8.78
N PRO A 169 2.97 24.48 -8.82
CA PRO A 169 3.07 25.75 -8.10
C PRO A 169 3.06 25.53 -6.58
N GLN A 170 3.74 26.41 -5.82
CA GLN A 170 3.78 26.35 -4.35
C GLN A 170 2.38 26.49 -3.72
N VAL A 171 1.52 27.28 -4.38
CA VAL A 171 0.12 27.50 -4.03
C VAL A 171 -0.72 27.38 -5.30
N CYS A 172 -1.84 26.69 -5.23
CA CYS A 172 -2.78 26.58 -6.32
C CYS A 172 -3.41 27.95 -6.62
N LEU A 173 -3.27 28.41 -7.86
CA LEU A 173 -3.80 29.71 -8.30
C LEU A 173 -5.34 29.78 -8.26
N ALA A 174 -6.02 28.63 -8.33
CA ALA A 174 -7.48 28.59 -8.34
C ALA A 174 -8.11 28.50 -6.94
N CYS A 175 -7.55 27.67 -6.05
CA CYS A 175 -8.17 27.38 -4.76
C CYS A 175 -7.28 27.62 -3.55
N VAL A 176 -6.13 28.26 -3.74
CA VAL A 176 -5.16 28.68 -2.70
C VAL A 176 -4.60 27.56 -1.81
N HIS A 177 -4.80 26.29 -2.17
CA HIS A 177 -4.24 25.14 -1.45
C HIS A 177 -2.75 24.90 -1.80
N PRO A 178 -1.95 24.33 -0.88
CA PRO A 178 -0.51 24.15 -1.07
C PRO A 178 -0.15 23.15 -2.17
N GLN A 179 1.12 23.19 -2.61
CA GLN A 179 1.72 22.30 -3.62
C GLN A 179 1.42 20.83 -3.39
N GLY A 180 1.28 20.43 -2.12
CA GLY A 180 0.97 19.08 -1.68
C GLY A 180 -0.18 18.40 -2.42
N TYR A 181 -1.15 19.17 -2.93
CA TYR A 181 -2.33 18.67 -3.63
C TYR A 181 -2.12 18.43 -5.12
N PHE A 182 -0.93 18.66 -5.66
CA PHE A 182 -0.67 18.48 -7.09
C PHE A 182 -0.17 17.07 -7.41
N ASP A 183 -0.82 16.42 -8.37
CA ASP A 183 -0.34 15.21 -9.04
C ASP A 183 -0.05 15.48 -10.51
N VAL A 184 0.67 14.57 -11.17
CA VAL A 184 0.85 14.63 -12.63
C VAL A 184 -0.36 13.97 -13.27
N VAL A 185 -0.93 14.62 -14.29
CA VAL A 185 -1.96 14.00 -15.13
C VAL A 185 -1.29 12.96 -16.00
N ASP A 186 -1.65 11.70 -15.79
CA ASP A 186 -1.36 10.63 -16.74
C ASP A 186 -2.41 10.71 -17.87
N GLU A 187 -1.97 10.90 -19.11
CA GLU A 187 -2.86 10.98 -20.26
C GLU A 187 -3.63 9.67 -20.49
N ALA A 188 -3.07 8.54 -20.05
CA ALA A 188 -3.76 7.24 -20.10
C ALA A 188 -4.91 7.14 -19.08
N ALA A 189 -4.95 8.00 -18.06
CA ALA A 189 -5.95 7.99 -17.00
C ALA A 189 -7.12 8.98 -17.23
N ILE A 190 -7.28 9.46 -18.46
CA ILE A 190 -8.40 10.34 -18.88
C ILE A 190 -9.63 9.54 -19.34
N LEU A 191 -9.48 8.23 -19.56
CA LEU A 191 -10.54 7.26 -19.91
C LEU A 191 -10.81 6.31 -18.74
#